data_AF-A0A7W1ND43-F1
#
_entry.id   AF-A0A7W1ND43-F1
#
_cell.length_a   1.000
_cell.length_b   1.000
_cell.length_c   1.000
_cell.angle_alpha   90.00
_cell.angle_beta   90.00
_cell.angle_gamma   90.00
#
_symmetry.space_group_name_H-M   'P 1'
#
loop_
_entity.id
_entity.type
_entity.pdbx_description
1 polymer ?
#
loop_
_entity_poly.entity_id
_entity_poly.type
_entity_poly.pdbx_seq_one_letter_code
_entity_poly.pdbx_strand_id
1 'polypeptide(L)'
;MAESATADLLLETYGPEERLVRYARDRIVIDPGAFWPRIISARAALDVERLDEAHEHALVALGREPHAVWPHLLLAYIALARDDGATLLAEAEAAERINPDHLEPVVLKAVALARSGDRQQAQAIIDGMDAAGHLQYHLQHPVGHPMERAVNAVVAAGVIIPVAAPDLGPVVPSTHQHHGHHR
;
A
#
# COMPACT_ATOMS: atom_id res chain seq x y z
N MET A 1 -16.86 -4.58 24.12
CA MET A 1 -15.66 -3.71 24.04
C MET A 1 -14.43 -4.47 23.53
N ALA A 2 -14.09 -5.65 24.08
CA ALA A 2 -12.95 -6.46 23.61
C ALA A 2 -13.05 -6.90 22.13
N GLU A 3 -14.25 -7.26 21.67
CA GLU A 3 -14.50 -7.74 20.30
C GLU A 3 -14.26 -6.68 19.22
N SER A 4 -14.56 -5.40 19.50
CA SER A 4 -14.28 -4.30 18.57
C SER A 4 -12.79 -4.05 18.41
N ALA A 5 -12.02 -4.12 19.50
CA ALA A 5 -10.57 -3.91 19.46
C ALA A 5 -9.85 -5.04 18.71
N THR A 6 -10.30 -6.29 18.89
CA THR A 6 -9.78 -7.43 18.12
C THR A 6 -10.11 -7.30 16.64
N ALA A 7 -11.32 -6.85 16.30
CA ALA A 7 -11.71 -6.71 14.89
C ALA A 7 -11.00 -5.54 14.20
N ASP A 8 -10.79 -4.41 14.88
CA ASP A 8 -10.02 -3.28 14.32
C ASP A 8 -8.56 -3.68 14.07
N LEU A 9 -7.96 -4.51 14.95
CA LEU A 9 -6.64 -5.08 14.72
C LEU A 9 -6.59 -6.00 13.48
N LEU A 10 -7.66 -6.76 13.22
CA LEU A 10 -7.75 -7.58 12.00
C LEU A 10 -7.86 -6.70 10.74
N LEU A 11 -8.62 -5.60 10.82
CA LEU A 11 -8.74 -4.63 9.71
C LEU A 11 -7.42 -3.89 9.44
N GLU A 12 -6.63 -3.62 10.48
CA GLU A 12 -5.28 -3.07 10.35
C GLU A 12 -4.30 -4.06 9.70
N THR A 13 -4.40 -5.34 10.07
CA THR A 13 -3.39 -6.35 9.71
C THR A 13 -3.64 -6.99 8.34
N TYR A 14 -4.89 -7.14 7.92
CA TYR A 14 -5.25 -7.93 6.74
C TYR A 14 -5.76 -7.08 5.57
N GLY A 15 -5.62 -7.64 4.35
CA GLY A 15 -6.19 -7.07 3.13
C GLY A 15 -7.72 -7.09 3.12
N PRO A 16 -8.36 -6.40 2.15
CA PRO A 16 -9.81 -6.35 2.02
C PRO A 16 -10.40 -7.69 1.53
N GLU A 17 -10.43 -8.70 2.40
CA GLU A 17 -11.19 -9.93 2.15
C GLU A 17 -12.69 -9.71 2.42
N GLU A 18 -13.55 -10.46 1.72
CA GLU A 18 -15.00 -10.22 1.69
C GLU A 18 -15.63 -10.10 3.09
N ARG A 19 -15.21 -10.96 4.03
CA ARG A 19 -15.73 -10.93 5.41
C ARG A 19 -15.35 -9.65 6.15
N LEU A 20 -14.13 -9.15 5.96
CA LEU A 20 -13.64 -7.94 6.61
C LEU A 20 -14.30 -6.71 5.99
N VAL A 21 -14.52 -6.71 4.69
CA VAL A 21 -15.26 -5.63 4.00
C VAL A 21 -16.71 -5.58 4.49
N ARG A 22 -17.37 -6.73 4.64
CA ARG A 22 -18.73 -6.79 5.20
C ARG A 22 -18.79 -6.25 6.62
N TYR A 23 -17.89 -6.72 7.47
CA TYR A 23 -17.78 -6.25 8.85
C TYR A 23 -17.50 -4.74 8.92
N ALA A 24 -16.59 -4.23 8.09
CA ALA A 24 -16.27 -2.81 8.00
C ALA A 24 -17.51 -1.98 7.63
N ARG A 25 -18.30 -2.42 6.66
CA ARG A 25 -19.56 -1.75 6.26
C ARG A 25 -20.58 -1.71 7.40
N ASP A 26 -20.76 -2.83 8.11
CA ASP A 26 -21.65 -2.88 9.27
C ASP A 26 -21.18 -1.92 10.38
N ARG A 27 -19.86 -1.82 10.60
CA ARG A 27 -19.27 -0.89 11.57
C ARG A 27 -19.49 0.57 11.17
N ILE A 28 -19.40 0.92 9.89
CA ILE A 28 -19.63 2.28 9.40
C ILE A 28 -21.07 2.73 9.62
N VAL A 29 -22.05 1.83 9.58
CA VAL A 29 -23.45 2.16 9.91
C VAL A 29 -23.59 2.61 11.37
N ILE A 30 -22.81 2.00 12.27
CA ILE A 30 -22.85 2.29 13.71
C ILE A 30 -21.98 3.50 14.06
N ASP A 31 -20.79 3.58 13.47
CA ASP A 31 -19.82 4.68 13.63
C ASP A 31 -19.30 5.10 12.24
N PRO A 32 -19.92 6.13 11.63
CA PRO A 32 -19.52 6.60 10.31
C PRO A 32 -18.08 7.11 10.23
N GLY A 33 -17.45 7.44 11.37
CA GLY A 33 -16.08 7.94 11.44
C GLY A 33 -15.04 6.87 11.79
N ALA A 34 -15.43 5.59 11.92
CA ALA A 34 -14.52 4.53 12.33
C ALA A 34 -13.38 4.36 11.32
N PHE A 35 -12.15 4.61 11.77
CA PHE A 35 -10.96 4.75 10.92
C PHE A 35 -10.66 3.48 10.11
N TRP A 36 -10.36 2.35 10.76
CA TRP A 36 -10.00 1.11 10.06
C TRP A 36 -11.11 0.55 9.16
N PRO A 37 -12.40 0.59 9.55
CA PRO A 37 -13.50 0.30 8.64
C PRO A 37 -13.52 1.16 7.38
N ARG A 38 -13.23 2.46 7.49
CA ARG A 38 -13.09 3.35 6.33
C ARG A 38 -11.88 2.98 5.46
N ILE A 39 -10.73 2.67 6.06
CA ILE A 39 -9.54 2.22 5.30
C ILE A 39 -9.83 0.95 4.50
N ILE A 40 -10.43 -0.07 5.13
CA ILE A 40 -10.75 -1.33 4.45
C ILE A 40 -11.81 -1.15 3.36
N SER A 41 -12.83 -0.33 3.62
CA SER A 41 -13.84 -0.02 2.60
C SER A 41 -13.25 0.75 1.42
N ALA A 42 -12.32 1.68 1.66
CA ALA A 42 -11.62 2.42 0.61
C ALA A 42 -10.78 1.47 -0.27
N ARG A 43 -10.01 0.57 0.35
CA ARG A 43 -9.22 -0.45 -0.37
C ARG A 43 -10.09 -1.34 -1.22
N ALA A 44 -11.17 -1.87 -0.65
CA ALA A 44 -12.12 -2.71 -1.38
C ALA A 44 -12.75 -2.00 -2.57
N ALA A 45 -13.13 -0.72 -2.41
CA ALA A 45 -13.68 0.09 -3.49
C ALA A 45 -12.64 0.37 -4.59
N LEU A 46 -11.39 0.65 -4.20
CA LEU A 46 -10.26 0.85 -5.12
C LEU A 46 -9.89 -0.42 -5.89
N ASP A 47 -10.06 -1.61 -5.29
CA ASP A 47 -9.81 -2.89 -5.93
C ASP A 47 -10.77 -3.18 -7.08
N VAL A 48 -12.01 -2.68 -7.00
CA VAL A 48 -13.03 -2.80 -8.04
C VAL A 48 -13.28 -1.49 -8.80
N GLU A 49 -12.31 -0.57 -8.78
CA GLU A 49 -12.32 0.72 -9.50
C GLU A 49 -13.51 1.65 -9.19
N ARG A 50 -14.13 1.52 -8.02
CA ARG A 50 -15.16 2.45 -7.53
C ARG A 50 -14.48 3.65 -6.88
N LEU A 51 -13.81 4.45 -7.71
CA LEU A 51 -12.89 5.51 -7.26
C LEU A 51 -13.55 6.60 -6.41
N ASP A 52 -14.80 6.95 -6.68
CA ASP A 52 -15.52 7.97 -5.90
C ASP A 52 -15.86 7.47 -4.48
N GLU A 53 -16.28 6.21 -4.35
CA GLU A 53 -16.52 5.57 -3.06
C GLU A 53 -15.20 5.44 -2.27
N ALA A 54 -14.13 5.00 -2.93
CA ALA A 54 -12.81 4.93 -2.32
C ALA A 54 -12.33 6.30 -1.82
N HIS A 55 -12.55 7.34 -2.61
CA HIS A 55 -12.20 8.72 -2.29
C HIS A 55 -12.95 9.23 -1.07
N GLU A 56 -14.27 9.02 -1.00
CA GLU A 56 -15.07 9.42 0.16
C GLU A 56 -14.56 8.74 1.44
N HIS A 57 -14.33 7.43 1.40
CA HIS A 57 -13.82 6.71 2.56
C HIS A 57 -12.45 7.21 3.00
N ALA A 58 -11.53 7.45 2.06
CA ALA A 58 -10.19 7.96 2.35
C ALA A 58 -10.25 9.37 2.98
N LEU A 59 -11.10 10.27 2.48
CA LEU A 59 -11.26 11.61 3.05
C LEU A 59 -11.86 11.59 4.46
N VAL A 60 -12.84 10.73 4.72
CA VAL A 60 -13.39 10.58 6.08
C VAL A 60 -12.33 10.04 7.04
N ALA A 61 -11.55 9.04 6.62
CA ALA A 61 -10.45 8.50 7.41
C ALA A 61 -9.37 9.56 7.67
N LEU A 62 -9.02 10.36 6.66
CA LEU A 62 -8.06 11.46 6.78
C LEU A 62 -8.55 12.53 7.77
N GLY A 63 -9.82 12.91 7.71
CA GLY A 63 -10.41 13.86 8.65
C GLY A 63 -10.41 13.36 10.10
N ARG A 64 -10.48 12.03 10.30
CA ARG A 64 -10.40 11.40 11.62
C ARG A 64 -8.97 11.30 12.13
N GLU A 65 -8.03 10.90 11.28
CA GLU A 65 -6.61 10.74 11.62
C GLU A 65 -5.71 11.42 10.56
N PRO A 66 -5.47 12.74 10.67
CA PRO A 66 -4.73 13.52 9.66
C PRO A 66 -3.25 13.18 9.53
N HIS A 67 -2.72 12.42 10.48
CA HIS A 67 -1.31 12.02 10.52
C HIS A 67 -1.12 10.52 10.26
N ALA A 68 -2.15 9.83 9.79
CA ALA A 68 -2.05 8.44 9.37
C ALA A 68 -1.55 8.35 7.92
N VAL A 69 -0.70 7.36 7.64
CA VAL A 69 -0.17 7.10 6.29
C VAL A 69 -1.27 6.63 5.33
N TRP A 70 -2.16 5.76 5.81
CA TRP A 70 -3.12 5.03 4.97
C TRP A 70 -4.07 5.91 4.15
N PRO A 71 -4.70 6.98 4.70
CA PRO A 71 -5.54 7.86 3.90
C PRO A 71 -4.78 8.51 2.74
N HIS A 72 -3.58 9.05 3.00
CA HIS A 72 -2.74 9.66 1.97
C HIS A 72 -2.31 8.63 0.90
N LEU A 73 -1.93 7.42 1.31
CA LEU A 73 -1.59 6.35 0.37
C LEU A 73 -2.78 5.98 -0.53
N LEU A 74 -3.99 5.87 0.03
CA LEU A 74 -5.21 5.60 -0.74
C LEU A 74 -5.52 6.73 -1.72
N LEU A 75 -5.42 7.98 -1.28
CA LEU A 75 -5.62 9.15 -2.14
C LEU A 75 -4.60 9.19 -3.29
N ALA A 76 -3.34 8.84 -3.03
CA ALA A 76 -2.31 8.70 -4.05
C ALA A 76 -2.68 7.62 -5.09
N TYR A 77 -3.13 6.43 -4.67
CA TYR A 77 -3.58 5.41 -5.61
C TYR A 77 -4.82 5.81 -6.41
N ILE A 78 -5.77 6.53 -5.80
CA ILE A 78 -6.95 7.06 -6.50
C ILE A 78 -6.51 8.08 -7.56
N ALA A 79 -5.57 8.97 -7.21
CA ALA A 79 -5.00 9.93 -8.14
C ALA A 79 -4.25 9.25 -9.29
N LEU A 80 -3.48 8.19 -8.99
CA LEU A 80 -2.84 7.35 -10.01
C LEU A 80 -3.86 6.78 -11.01
N ALA A 81 -4.98 6.24 -10.50
CA ALA A 81 -6.04 5.67 -11.32
C ALA A 81 -6.81 6.72 -12.14
N ARG A 82 -6.91 7.96 -11.65
CA ARG A 82 -7.50 9.10 -12.36
C ARG A 82 -6.55 9.83 -13.31
N ASP A 83 -5.28 9.42 -13.37
CA ASP A 83 -4.20 10.13 -14.05
C ASP A 83 -4.03 11.59 -13.57
N ASP A 84 -4.31 11.84 -12.29
CA ASP A 84 -4.12 13.13 -11.64
C ASP A 84 -2.71 13.20 -11.04
N GLY A 85 -1.74 13.63 -11.86
CA GLY A 85 -0.34 13.71 -11.45
C GLY A 85 -0.07 14.68 -10.30
N ALA A 86 -0.83 15.77 -10.19
CA ALA A 86 -0.62 16.78 -9.16
C ALA A 86 -1.05 16.25 -7.78
N THR A 87 -2.24 15.65 -7.70
CA THR A 87 -2.69 15.01 -6.46
C THR A 87 -1.85 13.78 -6.12
N LEU A 88 -1.45 12.98 -7.12
CA LEU A 88 -0.57 11.83 -6.89
C LEU A 88 0.72 12.25 -6.17
N LEU A 89 1.39 13.30 -6.66
CA LEU A 89 2.62 13.79 -6.04
C LEU A 89 2.37 14.29 -4.61
N ALA A 90 1.37 15.15 -4.42
CA ALA A 90 1.10 15.77 -3.13
C ALA A 90 0.78 14.74 -2.04
N GLU A 91 -0.04 13.73 -2.36
CA GLU A 91 -0.45 12.68 -1.44
C GLU A 91 0.67 11.67 -1.16
N ALA A 92 1.47 11.33 -2.19
CA ALA A 92 2.64 10.49 -2.01
C ALA A 92 3.68 11.16 -1.07
N GLU A 93 3.95 12.45 -1.26
CA GLU A 93 4.85 13.20 -0.37
C GLU A 93 4.28 13.34 1.05
N ALA A 94 2.97 13.46 1.21
CA ALA A 94 2.34 13.49 2.52
C ALA A 94 2.51 12.16 3.26
N ALA A 95 2.27 11.04 2.58
CA ALA A 95 2.46 9.70 3.14
C ALA A 95 3.95 9.41 3.47
N GLU A 96 4.88 9.77 2.57
CA GLU A 96 6.33 9.64 2.77
C GLU A 96 6.80 10.44 4.00
N ARG A 97 6.32 11.69 4.18
CA ARG A 97 6.68 12.51 5.35
C ARG A 97 6.25 11.88 6.67
N ILE A 98 5.14 11.15 6.68
CA ILE A 98 4.62 10.48 7.88
C ILE A 98 5.40 9.20 8.17
N ASN A 99 5.70 8.40 7.14
CA ASN A 99 6.50 7.19 7.27
C ASN A 99 7.50 7.05 6.09
N PRO A 100 8.75 7.52 6.26
CA PRO A 100 9.77 7.45 5.21
C PRO A 100 10.19 6.02 4.82
N ASP A 101 9.98 5.05 5.72
CA ASP A 101 10.34 3.65 5.49
C ASP A 101 9.25 2.89 4.71
N HIS A 102 8.07 3.51 4.52
CA HIS A 102 7.00 2.92 3.71
C HIS A 102 7.32 3.11 2.22
N LEU A 103 7.59 2.00 1.53
CA LEU A 103 8.09 2.04 0.15
C LEU A 103 7.07 2.54 -0.88
N GLU A 104 5.78 2.20 -0.73
CA GLU A 104 4.74 2.51 -1.71
C GLU A 104 4.60 4.02 -2.02
N PRO A 105 4.53 4.94 -1.03
CA PRO A 105 4.58 6.39 -1.29
C PRO A 105 5.80 6.83 -2.11
N VAL A 106 6.98 6.28 -1.84
CA VAL A 106 8.22 6.64 -2.53
C VAL A 106 8.15 6.24 -4.01
N VAL A 107 7.63 5.04 -4.30
CA VAL A 107 7.41 4.58 -5.68
C VAL A 107 6.35 5.44 -6.38
N LEU A 108 5.22 5.74 -5.72
CA LEU A 108 4.15 6.59 -6.27
C LEU A 108 4.63 8.01 -6.59
N LYS A 109 5.50 8.58 -5.76
CA LYS A 109 6.19 9.85 -6.02
C LYS A 109 7.08 9.76 -7.27
N ALA A 110 7.85 8.68 -7.42
CA ALA A 110 8.65 8.45 -8.63
C ALA A 110 7.76 8.34 -9.89
N VAL A 111 6.58 7.73 -9.79
CA VAL A 111 5.59 7.70 -10.90
C VAL A 111 5.17 9.12 -11.28
N ALA A 112 4.77 9.95 -10.30
CA ALA A 112 4.35 11.32 -10.57
C ALA A 112 5.45 12.14 -11.25
N LEU A 113 6.68 12.09 -10.72
CA LEU A 113 7.83 12.80 -11.28
C LEU A 113 8.15 12.34 -12.70
N ALA A 114 8.12 11.03 -12.95
CA ALA A 114 8.37 10.51 -14.29
C ALA A 114 7.29 10.96 -15.30
N ARG A 115 6.02 10.99 -14.88
CA ARG A 115 4.90 11.47 -15.72
C ARG A 115 4.92 12.97 -15.95
N SER A 116 5.45 13.77 -15.01
CA SER A 116 5.62 15.23 -15.18
C SER A 116 6.82 15.62 -16.03
N GLY A 117 7.66 14.64 -16.42
CA GLY A 117 8.84 14.84 -17.26
C GLY A 117 10.17 14.78 -16.52
N ASP A 118 10.15 14.72 -15.19
CA ASP A 118 11.34 14.65 -14.32
C ASP A 118 11.85 13.21 -14.15
N ARG A 119 11.96 12.48 -15.26
CA ARG A 119 12.35 11.06 -15.25
C ARG A 119 13.71 10.82 -14.58
N GLN A 120 14.66 11.74 -14.72
CA GLN A 120 15.96 11.60 -14.07
C GLN A 120 15.84 11.59 -12.54
N GLN A 121 14.99 12.44 -11.98
CA GLN A 121 14.75 12.47 -10.55
C GLN A 121 13.98 11.23 -10.09
N ALA A 122 12.99 10.79 -10.85
CA ALA A 122 12.30 9.52 -10.60
C ALA A 122 13.26 8.33 -10.61
N GLN A 123 14.19 8.27 -11.57
CA GLN A 123 15.22 7.24 -11.63
C GLN A 123 16.15 7.28 -10.42
N ALA A 124 16.61 8.47 -10.02
CA ALA A 124 17.46 8.63 -8.84
C ALA A 124 16.76 8.17 -7.55
N ILE A 125 15.44 8.38 -7.43
CA ILE A 125 14.65 7.83 -6.33
C ILE A 125 14.72 6.31 -6.34
N ILE A 126 14.38 5.67 -7.46
CA ILE A 126 14.36 4.20 -7.55
C ILE A 126 15.75 3.58 -7.35
N ASP A 127 16.80 4.19 -7.89
CA ASP A 127 18.19 3.72 -7.73
C ASP A 127 18.69 3.88 -6.29
N GLY A 128 18.22 4.90 -5.57
CA GLY A 128 18.58 5.18 -4.18
C GLY A 128 17.83 4.33 -3.16
N MET A 129 16.79 3.61 -3.56
CA MET A 129 16.05 2.70 -2.69
C MET A 129 16.80 1.39 -2.52
N ASP A 130 17.05 0.98 -1.28
CA ASP A 130 17.49 -0.38 -0.94
C ASP A 130 16.31 -1.38 -0.98
N ALA A 131 15.57 -1.37 -2.10
CA ALA A 131 14.34 -2.15 -2.26
C ALA A 131 14.16 -2.71 -3.68
N ALA A 132 15.16 -2.59 -4.56
CA ALA A 132 15.05 -3.01 -5.96
C ALA A 132 14.58 -4.47 -6.10
N GLY A 133 15.09 -5.38 -5.26
CA GLY A 133 14.65 -6.78 -5.25
C GLY A 133 13.17 -6.96 -4.87
N HIS A 134 12.69 -6.18 -3.90
CA HIS A 134 11.29 -6.18 -3.48
C HIS A 134 10.37 -5.63 -4.59
N LEU A 135 10.78 -4.56 -5.28
CA LEU A 135 10.04 -4.03 -6.43
C LEU A 135 9.99 -5.05 -7.58
N GLN A 136 11.11 -5.71 -7.87
CA GLN A 136 11.19 -6.78 -8.87
C GLN A 136 10.28 -7.96 -8.54
N TYR A 137 10.16 -8.32 -7.26
CA TYR A 137 9.24 -9.37 -6.84
C TYR A 137 7.81 -9.06 -7.25
N HIS A 138 7.30 -7.86 -6.94
CA HIS A 138 5.95 -7.44 -7.33
C HIS A 138 5.77 -7.34 -8.85
N LEU A 139 6.81 -6.96 -9.60
CA LEU A 139 6.74 -6.92 -11.06
C LEU A 139 6.62 -8.33 -11.68
N GLN A 140 7.29 -9.32 -11.08
CA GLN A 140 7.41 -10.68 -11.62
C GLN A 140 6.36 -11.66 -11.08
N HIS A 141 5.83 -11.40 -9.88
CA HIS A 141 4.92 -12.29 -9.17
C HIS A 141 3.65 -11.55 -8.75
N PRO A 142 2.78 -11.17 -9.72
CA PRO A 142 1.54 -10.48 -9.39
C PRO A 142 0.59 -11.43 -8.64
N VAL A 143 0.26 -11.05 -7.40
CA VAL A 143 -0.65 -11.74 -6.50
C VAL A 143 -1.85 -10.87 -6.13
N GLY A 144 -1.98 -9.69 -6.75
CA GLY A 144 -3.03 -8.71 -6.46
C GLY A 144 -2.66 -7.73 -5.34
N HIS A 145 -1.37 -7.59 -5.02
CA HIS A 145 -0.92 -6.61 -4.05
C HIS A 145 -1.01 -5.18 -4.61
N PRO A 146 -1.48 -4.16 -3.86
CA PRO A 146 -1.61 -2.78 -4.35
C PRO A 146 -0.32 -2.21 -4.97
N MET A 147 0.84 -2.54 -4.38
CA MET A 147 2.16 -2.14 -4.85
C MET A 147 2.46 -2.55 -6.30
N GLU A 148 1.82 -3.59 -6.83
CA GLU A 148 1.94 -3.99 -8.24
C GLU A 148 1.48 -2.86 -9.16
N ARG A 149 0.45 -2.08 -8.77
CA ARG A 149 -0.03 -0.92 -9.54
C ARG A 149 1.04 0.16 -9.62
N ALA A 150 1.69 0.47 -8.50
CA ALA A 150 2.74 1.49 -8.43
C ALA A 150 3.98 1.05 -9.24
N VAL A 151 4.41 -0.21 -9.08
CA VAL A 151 5.54 -0.78 -9.80
C VAL A 151 5.29 -0.84 -11.32
N ASN A 152 4.11 -1.28 -11.75
CA ASN A 152 3.75 -1.25 -13.16
C ASN A 152 3.69 0.17 -13.71
N ALA A 153 3.17 1.12 -12.94
CA ALA A 153 3.09 2.52 -13.35
C ALA A 153 4.47 3.19 -13.49
N VAL A 154 5.43 2.85 -12.61
CA VAL A 154 6.76 3.47 -12.66
C VAL A 154 7.55 2.95 -13.86
N VAL A 155 7.43 1.66 -14.16
CA VAL A 155 7.98 1.05 -15.38
C VAL A 155 7.31 1.65 -16.64
N ALA A 156 5.98 1.78 -16.64
CA ALA A 156 5.25 2.38 -17.77
C ALA A 156 5.64 3.86 -18.00
N ALA A 157 6.05 4.59 -16.96
CA ALA A 157 6.57 5.96 -17.07
C ALA A 157 8.03 6.02 -17.59
N GLY A 158 8.65 4.87 -17.84
CA GLY A 158 9.99 4.74 -18.40
C GLY A 158 11.10 4.78 -17.35
N VAL A 159 10.77 4.53 -16.07
CA VAL A 159 11.77 4.36 -15.02
C VAL A 159 12.19 2.90 -14.96
N ILE A 160 13.49 2.66 -14.86
CA ILE A 160 14.06 1.32 -14.82
C ILE A 160 14.18 0.89 -13.37
N ILE A 161 13.60 -0.25 -13.02
CA ILE A 161 13.85 -0.89 -11.72
C ILE A 161 15.09 -1.76 -11.88
N PRO A 162 16.18 -1.53 -11.11
CA PRO A 162 17.37 -2.35 -11.17
C PRO A 162 17.05 -3.84 -11.01
N VAL A 163 17.75 -4.69 -11.76
CA VAL A 163 17.62 -6.14 -11.60
C VAL A 163 18.37 -6.54 -10.33
N ALA A 164 17.62 -6.98 -9.33
CA ALA A 164 18.15 -7.49 -8.07
C ALA A 164 17.30 -8.68 -7.63
N ALA A 165 17.93 -9.67 -6.99
CA ALA A 165 17.19 -10.77 -6.38
C ALA A 165 16.40 -10.23 -5.17
N PRO A 166 15.13 -10.63 -4.97
CA PRO A 166 14.42 -10.29 -3.75
C PRO A 166 15.13 -10.89 -2.54
N ASP A 167 15.38 -10.07 -1.51
CA ASP A 167 15.72 -10.59 -0.19
C ASP A 167 14.43 -11.04 0.48
N LEU A 168 14.15 -12.34 0.40
CA LEU A 168 12.99 -12.97 1.02
C LEU A 168 13.25 -13.34 2.50
N GLY A 169 14.41 -12.96 3.06
CA GLY A 169 14.88 -13.49 4.33
C GLY A 169 15.08 -15.01 4.28
N PRO A 170 15.41 -15.66 5.41
CA PRO A 170 15.55 -17.11 5.44
C PRO A 170 14.21 -17.82 5.16
N VAL A 171 14.11 -18.52 4.02
CA VAL A 171 12.92 -19.28 3.58
C VAL A 171 12.84 -20.69 4.23
N VAL A 172 13.31 -20.87 5.47
CA VAL A 172 13.24 -22.18 6.14
C VAL A 172 12.89 -22.03 7.63
N PRO A 173 11.86 -22.72 8.14
CA PRO A 173 11.81 -23.04 9.56
C PRO A 173 13.03 -23.89 9.84
N SER A 174 13.93 -23.44 10.72
CA SER A 174 14.99 -24.28 11.24
C SER A 174 14.35 -25.54 11.83
N THR A 175 14.46 -26.64 11.11
CA THR A 175 14.15 -27.97 11.63
C THR A 175 15.09 -28.18 12.80
N HIS A 176 14.60 -27.95 14.02
CA HIS A 176 15.23 -28.46 15.21
C HIS A 176 15.44 -29.96 14.98
N GLN A 177 16.71 -30.32 14.80
CA GLN A 177 17.15 -31.71 14.77
C GLN A 177 16.68 -32.35 16.07
N HIS A 178 15.69 -33.23 15.96
CA HIS A 178 15.43 -34.25 16.97
C HIS A 178 16.70 -35.11 17.06
N HIS A 179 17.55 -34.83 18.04
CA HIS A 179 18.54 -35.80 18.48
C HIS A 179 17.82 -36.95 19.16
N GLY A 180 17.50 -37.97 18.37
CA GLY A 180 17.46 -39.33 18.89
C GLY A 180 18.90 -39.75 19.18
N HIS A 181 19.19 -40.12 20.42
CA HIS A 181 19.89 -41.38 20.68
C HIS A 181 19.63 -41.87 22.11
N HIS A 182 19.05 -43.06 22.14
CA HIS A 182 19.17 -44.02 23.22
C HIS A 182 20.64 -44.19 23.63
N ARG A 183 20.94 -44.05 24.92
CA ARG A 183 21.30 -45.16 25.82
C ARG A 183 21.50 -44.65 27.23
#